data_AF-A0A537KSH4-F1
#
_entry.id   AF-A0A537KSH4-F1
#
_cell.length_a   1.000
_cell.length_b   1.000
_cell.length_c   1.000
_cell.angle_alpha   90.00
_cell.angle_beta   90.00
_cell.angle_gamma   90.00
#
_symmetry.space_group_name_H-M   'P 1'
#
loop_
_entity.id
_entity.type
_entity.pdbx_description
1 polymer ?
#
loop_
_entity_poly.entity_id
_entity_poly.type
_entity_poly.pdbx_seq_one_letter_code
_entity_poly.pdbx_strand_id
1 'polypeptide(L)'
;MILPDGESGIAMAQTTSPNSDAARGERMRYRIDRLLSDPWRFLPSYSERYAALLEHAKTLTPLQAYAMTELLGRDSSRYFPDMPPTAELQFPEVNKVDATSQVGWYYFAGHCEGVDGKRYGVLCMLFRNALMPPVMAEHFGLNDTDNQLVEVQLAIAVGGGKFYQIDPPVTAGTSGKVKLADKLCLVTAGGSAESASNDSLFPIRVQASGTDRSTGTPVDLTVDLTITSGRTYLPQGYDGAEPLIGGLGTRYYSIPGLVIDPGKSTIKIGEQKIALKSGTLWFDHQWGLGLAPNGSPREDVLRAAGNLNPTVSRGWDFFVANFFEGPRSLTLNSIHDDASVPFLNMTGPKPTSALHAPVIGKYMDAFGVLFNISGTVTIDDWRQTGPAPEPKKFPNTPTWVPHHWVFTLTEGVVPQNLRKLEARAICDDANALQFANGARYVEAAIDYFGADGKAVGTGYAEAVGYLNATVTRLSLAGLPTTPEVQALFTEQPVTPALWLESFLYMLSPANQAELKRLTACAQFPPGPRPLDCTTPASPALAAGAIHPDEILAALRKVLGKG
;
A
#
# COMPACT_ATOMS: atom_id res chain seq x y z
N MET A 1 29.04 -6.40 5.16
CA MET A 1 29.74 -7.61 4.69
C MET A 1 30.36 -7.24 3.35
N ILE A 2 31.69 -7.28 3.28
CA ILE A 2 32.46 -6.92 2.08
C ILE A 2 32.14 -7.96 1.01
N LEU A 3 31.68 -7.53 -0.16
CA LEU A 3 31.45 -8.39 -1.33
C LEU A 3 32.76 -9.12 -1.67
N PRO A 4 32.74 -10.40 -2.07
CA PRO A 4 33.93 -11.02 -2.62
C PRO A 4 34.26 -10.31 -3.94
N ASP A 5 35.36 -9.56 -3.96
CA ASP A 5 35.99 -9.06 -5.17
C ASP A 5 36.38 -10.24 -6.05
N GLY A 6 35.82 -10.30 -7.25
CA GLY A 6 36.28 -11.23 -8.27
C GLY A 6 35.24 -11.71 -9.25
N GLU A 7 34.63 -10.80 -10.01
CA GLU A 7 34.32 -11.06 -11.42
C GLU A 7 34.46 -9.75 -12.20
N SER A 8 35.65 -9.59 -12.78
CA SER A 8 35.99 -8.55 -13.74
C SER A 8 35.03 -8.57 -14.92
N GLY A 9 34.56 -7.38 -15.30
CA GLY A 9 33.52 -7.16 -16.30
C GLY A 9 33.69 -7.95 -17.60
N ILE A 10 32.74 -8.84 -17.83
CA ILE A 10 32.23 -9.08 -19.17
C ILE A 10 30.98 -8.21 -19.27
N ALA A 11 31.09 -7.10 -19.98
CA ALA A 11 29.90 -6.41 -20.48
C ALA A 11 29.16 -7.43 -21.36
N MET A 12 28.13 -8.08 -20.81
CA MET A 12 27.20 -8.81 -21.66
C MET A 12 26.67 -7.79 -22.66
N ALA A 13 26.95 -8.02 -23.94
CA ALA A 13 26.36 -7.26 -25.02
C ALA A 13 24.84 -7.37 -24.86
N GLN A 14 24.19 -6.33 -24.33
CA GLN A 14 22.73 -6.23 -24.26
C GLN A 14 22.22 -6.08 -25.70
N THR A 15 22.07 -7.20 -26.41
CA THR A 15 21.48 -7.25 -27.75
C THR A 15 19.96 -7.04 -27.71
N THR A 16 19.37 -7.09 -26.52
CA THR A 16 17.95 -6.84 -26.25
C THR A 16 17.74 -5.45 -25.66
N SER A 17 16.75 -4.72 -26.16
CA SER A 17 16.35 -3.42 -25.60
C SER A 17 16.06 -3.55 -24.09
N PRO A 18 16.54 -2.61 -23.25
CA PRO A 18 16.23 -2.59 -21.82
C PRO A 18 14.73 -2.59 -21.49
N ASN A 19 13.89 -2.17 -22.44
CA ASN A 19 12.43 -2.15 -22.30
C ASN A 19 11.72 -3.38 -22.90
N SER A 20 12.46 -4.40 -23.35
CA SER A 20 11.86 -5.61 -23.90
C SER A 20 11.27 -6.51 -22.82
N ASP A 21 10.29 -7.34 -23.18
CA ASP A 21 9.69 -8.31 -22.26
C ASP A 21 10.72 -9.36 -21.81
N ALA A 22 11.65 -9.74 -22.68
CA ALA A 22 12.75 -10.64 -22.34
C ALA A 22 13.68 -10.03 -21.28
N ALA A 23 14.05 -8.74 -21.40
CA ALA A 23 14.89 -8.07 -20.40
C ALA A 23 14.20 -7.99 -19.02
N ARG A 24 12.88 -7.74 -18.97
CA ARG A 24 12.11 -7.81 -17.71
C ARG A 24 12.07 -9.23 -17.14
N GLY A 25 11.92 -10.24 -17.99
CA GLY A 25 11.98 -11.64 -17.60
C GLY A 25 13.32 -12.03 -16.98
N GLU A 26 14.42 -11.71 -17.66
CA GLU A 26 15.79 -11.94 -17.19
C GLU A 26 16.05 -11.33 -15.80
N ARG A 27 15.63 -10.07 -15.61
CA ARG A 27 15.73 -9.35 -14.34
C ARG A 27 14.95 -10.02 -13.20
N MET A 28 13.73 -10.45 -13.47
CA MET A 28 12.91 -11.15 -12.48
C MET A 28 13.52 -12.51 -12.11
N ARG A 29 14.03 -13.26 -13.10
CA ARG A 29 14.74 -14.52 -12.86
C ARG A 29 15.97 -14.31 -12.00
N TYR A 30 16.80 -13.31 -12.33
CA TYR A 30 17.97 -12.94 -11.53
C TYR A 30 17.57 -12.63 -10.08
N ARG A 31 16.51 -11.82 -9.87
CA ARG A 31 16.00 -11.53 -8.53
C ARG A 31 15.58 -12.81 -7.78
N ILE A 32 14.86 -13.72 -8.43
CA ILE A 32 14.43 -14.98 -7.81
C ILE A 32 15.62 -15.89 -7.49
N ASP A 33 16.60 -16.00 -8.39
CA ASP A 33 17.83 -16.79 -8.16
C ASP A 33 18.64 -16.25 -6.97
N ARG A 34 18.67 -14.91 -6.78
CA ARG A 34 19.27 -14.27 -5.59
C ARG A 34 18.50 -14.54 -4.30
N LEU A 35 17.18 -14.70 -4.36
CA LEU A 35 16.37 -15.08 -3.19
C LEU A 35 16.60 -16.55 -2.82
N LEU A 36 16.69 -17.44 -3.82
CA LEU A 36 16.96 -18.88 -3.65
C LEU A 36 18.35 -19.18 -3.09
N SER A 37 19.37 -18.43 -3.52
CA SER A 37 20.77 -18.66 -3.13
C SER A 37 21.13 -18.16 -1.73
N ASP A 38 20.27 -17.37 -1.10
CA ASP A 38 20.52 -16.74 0.21
C ASP A 38 19.26 -16.85 1.10
N PRO A 39 18.81 -18.03 1.54
CA PRO A 39 17.59 -18.11 2.36
C PRO A 39 17.80 -17.48 3.74
N TRP A 40 16.84 -16.67 4.20
CA TRP A 40 16.83 -16.16 5.58
C TRP A 40 16.39 -17.22 6.58
N ARG A 41 16.93 -17.15 7.81
CA ARG A 41 16.45 -17.95 8.94
C ARG A 41 15.06 -17.50 9.37
N PHE A 42 14.32 -18.41 9.98
CA PHE A 42 12.99 -18.16 10.56
C PHE A 42 11.93 -17.72 9.54
N LEU A 43 12.09 -18.06 8.25
CA LEU A 43 11.05 -17.92 7.23
C LEU A 43 10.65 -19.29 6.66
N PRO A 44 9.38 -19.44 6.22
CA PRO A 44 8.98 -20.59 5.42
C PRO A 44 9.84 -20.70 4.15
N SER A 45 10.06 -21.93 3.69
CA SER A 45 10.71 -22.15 2.40
C SER A 45 9.78 -21.71 1.27
N TYR A 46 10.30 -20.87 0.36
CA TYR A 46 9.63 -20.48 -0.87
C TYR A 46 10.21 -21.17 -2.11
N SER A 47 10.98 -22.25 -1.96
CA SER A 47 11.65 -22.90 -3.10
C SER A 47 10.69 -23.37 -4.20
N GLU A 48 9.57 -24.01 -3.84
CA GLU A 48 8.56 -24.47 -4.82
C GLU A 48 7.84 -23.29 -5.48
N ARG A 49 7.50 -22.27 -4.70
CA ARG A 49 6.94 -21.01 -5.21
C ARG A 49 7.86 -20.38 -6.25
N TYR A 50 9.16 -20.28 -5.95
CA TYR A 50 10.16 -19.68 -6.82
C TYR A 50 10.45 -20.52 -8.05
N ALA A 51 10.46 -21.86 -7.93
CA ALA A 51 10.51 -22.74 -9.09
C ALA A 51 9.34 -22.48 -10.04
N ALA A 52 8.11 -22.40 -9.52
CA ALA A 52 6.92 -22.09 -10.32
C ALA A 52 7.02 -20.71 -10.99
N LEU A 53 7.50 -19.67 -10.29
CA LEU A 53 7.70 -18.36 -10.90
C LEU A 53 8.75 -18.40 -12.03
N LEU A 54 9.87 -19.10 -11.85
CA LEU A 54 10.94 -19.18 -12.84
C LEU A 54 10.52 -19.84 -14.16
N GLU A 55 9.57 -20.78 -14.12
CA GLU A 55 8.99 -21.41 -15.31
C GLU A 55 8.26 -20.39 -16.20
N HIS A 56 7.69 -19.35 -15.60
CA HIS A 56 6.88 -18.33 -16.25
C HIS A 56 7.58 -16.97 -16.41
N ALA A 57 8.80 -16.81 -15.88
CA ALA A 57 9.54 -15.54 -15.89
C ALA A 57 10.44 -15.32 -17.12
N LYS A 58 10.29 -16.08 -18.22
CA LYS A 58 11.18 -15.91 -19.40
C LYS A 58 10.95 -14.59 -20.15
N THR A 59 9.69 -14.19 -20.29
CA THR A 59 9.29 -12.95 -20.96
C THR A 59 8.14 -12.35 -20.17
N LEU A 60 8.30 -11.10 -19.72
CA LEU A 60 7.32 -10.43 -18.89
C LEU A 60 6.98 -9.06 -19.47
N THR A 61 5.70 -8.85 -19.76
CA THR A 61 5.16 -7.50 -19.96
C THR A 61 5.33 -6.67 -18.67
N PRO A 62 5.25 -5.32 -18.72
CA PRO A 62 5.29 -4.49 -17.50
C PRO A 62 4.27 -4.92 -16.45
N LEU A 63 3.05 -5.26 -16.90
CA LEU A 63 1.99 -5.76 -16.03
C LEU A 63 2.34 -7.10 -15.38
N GLN A 64 2.81 -8.08 -16.17
CA GLN A 64 3.19 -9.38 -15.64
C GLN A 64 4.35 -9.29 -14.64
N ALA A 65 5.35 -8.44 -14.93
CA ALA A 65 6.46 -8.19 -14.03
C ALA A 65 5.96 -7.61 -12.70
N TYR A 66 5.04 -6.64 -12.76
CA TYR A 66 4.44 -6.04 -11.57
C TYR A 66 3.57 -7.01 -10.78
N ALA A 67 2.70 -7.78 -11.45
CA ALA A 67 1.91 -8.81 -10.77
C ALA A 67 2.80 -9.87 -10.12
N MET A 68 3.92 -10.22 -10.77
CA MET A 68 4.87 -11.20 -10.25
C MET A 68 5.66 -10.67 -9.04
N THR A 69 5.94 -9.36 -8.92
CA THR A 69 6.55 -8.81 -7.70
C THR A 69 5.68 -9.03 -6.47
N GLU A 70 4.35 -8.98 -6.61
CA GLU A 70 3.41 -9.25 -5.52
C GLU A 70 3.39 -10.72 -5.06
N LEU A 71 3.91 -11.63 -5.88
CA LEU A 71 3.90 -13.08 -5.63
C LEU A 71 5.18 -13.57 -4.94
N LEU A 72 6.17 -12.71 -4.69
CA LEU A 72 7.46 -13.08 -4.07
C LEU A 72 7.36 -13.45 -2.58
N GLY A 73 6.22 -13.16 -1.94
CA GLY A 73 6.02 -13.42 -0.51
C GLY A 73 6.76 -12.42 0.39
N ARG A 74 7.00 -12.81 1.65
CA ARG A 74 7.64 -11.93 2.64
C ARG A 74 9.10 -11.58 2.30
N ASP A 75 9.69 -12.30 1.36
CA ASP A 75 11.02 -12.04 0.81
C ASP A 75 11.08 -10.86 -0.15
N SER A 76 9.93 -10.31 -0.55
CA SER A 76 9.82 -9.22 -1.51
C SER A 76 10.68 -7.99 -1.18
N SER A 77 10.81 -7.66 0.11
CA SER A 77 11.54 -6.49 0.60
C SER A 77 13.04 -6.71 0.79
N ARG A 78 13.54 -7.94 0.54
CA ARG A 78 14.96 -8.26 0.74
C ARG A 78 15.85 -7.48 -0.22
N TYR A 79 17.04 -7.12 0.25
CA TYR A 79 18.06 -6.32 -0.44
C TYR A 79 17.68 -4.86 -0.75
N PHE A 80 16.46 -4.41 -0.46
CA PHE A 80 16.17 -2.98 -0.43
C PHE A 80 16.88 -2.32 0.75
N PRO A 81 17.30 -1.04 0.63
CA PRO A 81 17.79 -0.26 1.75
C PRO A 81 16.78 -0.25 2.90
N ASP A 82 17.27 -0.24 4.13
CA ASP A 82 16.40 -0.12 5.31
C ASP A 82 15.74 1.26 5.35
N MET A 83 14.53 1.32 5.89
CA MET A 83 13.92 2.61 6.16
C MET A 83 14.79 3.41 7.15
N PRO A 84 14.92 4.73 6.96
CA PRO A 84 15.61 5.57 7.92
C PRO A 84 14.99 5.39 9.32
N PRO A 85 15.81 5.36 10.37
CA PRO A 85 15.30 5.09 11.70
C PRO A 85 14.50 6.25 12.29
N THR A 86 14.61 7.46 11.74
CA THR A 86 13.88 8.64 12.21
C THR A 86 12.58 8.84 11.44
N ALA A 87 11.55 9.27 12.18
CA ALA A 87 10.24 9.64 11.62
C ALA A 87 10.26 11.03 10.96
N GLU A 88 11.28 11.84 11.24
CA GLU A 88 11.34 13.24 10.82
C GLU A 88 11.25 13.41 9.30
N LEU A 89 10.37 14.35 8.90
CA LEU A 89 10.08 14.71 7.52
C LEU A 89 10.48 16.18 7.29
N GLN A 90 11.33 16.43 6.30
CA GLN A 90 11.81 17.77 5.94
C GLN A 90 11.07 18.30 4.71
N PHE A 91 10.16 19.24 4.91
CA PHE A 91 9.39 19.85 3.82
C PHE A 91 10.11 21.09 3.25
N PRO A 92 10.09 21.32 1.92
CA PRO A 92 9.34 20.56 0.91
C PRO A 92 10.11 19.37 0.31
N GLU A 93 11.34 19.08 0.76
CA GLU A 93 12.22 18.07 0.14
C GLU A 93 11.58 16.68 0.06
N VAL A 94 10.92 16.24 1.13
CA VAL A 94 10.22 14.94 1.18
C VAL A 94 8.98 14.86 0.28
N ASN A 95 8.58 15.93 -0.41
CA ASN A 95 7.56 15.83 -1.45
C ASN A 95 8.09 15.17 -2.74
N LYS A 96 9.42 15.09 -2.91
CA LYS A 96 10.03 14.44 -4.08
C LYS A 96 9.70 12.96 -4.11
N VAL A 97 9.68 12.39 -5.31
CA VAL A 97 9.53 10.95 -5.48
C VAL A 97 10.80 10.25 -4.98
N ASP A 98 10.68 9.46 -3.92
CA ASP A 98 11.74 8.54 -3.51
C ASP A 98 11.67 7.28 -4.38
N ALA A 99 12.51 7.24 -5.41
CA ALA A 99 12.60 6.12 -6.34
C ALA A 99 13.47 4.95 -5.83
N THR A 100 14.16 5.13 -4.70
CA THR A 100 15.03 4.11 -4.11
C THR A 100 14.29 3.14 -3.19
N SER A 101 13.15 3.58 -2.62
CA SER A 101 12.28 2.74 -1.79
C SER A 101 11.61 1.62 -2.62
N GLN A 102 10.96 0.64 -1.99
CA GLN A 102 10.30 -0.49 -2.69
C GLN A 102 8.96 -0.09 -3.32
N VAL A 103 8.23 0.81 -2.67
CA VAL A 103 6.90 1.27 -3.09
C VAL A 103 6.70 2.75 -2.78
N GLY A 104 5.90 3.44 -3.58
CA GLY A 104 5.46 4.81 -3.34
C GLY A 104 4.03 5.06 -3.83
N TRP A 105 3.25 5.77 -3.02
CA TRP A 105 1.83 6.07 -3.21
C TRP A 105 1.62 7.58 -3.28
N TYR A 106 0.93 8.05 -4.32
CA TYR A 106 0.60 9.45 -4.56
C TYR A 106 -0.90 9.54 -4.80
N TYR A 107 -1.65 9.73 -3.72
CA TYR A 107 -3.10 9.55 -3.68
C TYR A 107 -3.82 10.89 -3.59
N PHE A 108 -4.58 11.25 -4.62
CA PHE A 108 -5.40 12.45 -4.66
C PHE A 108 -6.87 12.06 -4.73
N ALA A 109 -7.59 12.24 -3.64
CA ALA A 109 -8.99 11.83 -3.55
C ALA A 109 -9.87 12.89 -2.91
N GLY A 110 -11.09 13.04 -3.39
CA GLY A 110 -12.05 13.93 -2.74
C GLY A 110 -13.28 14.26 -3.55
N HIS A 111 -13.91 15.37 -3.18
CA HIS A 111 -15.20 15.79 -3.71
C HIS A 111 -15.04 17.00 -4.62
N CYS A 112 -15.75 16.98 -5.73
CA CYS A 112 -15.85 18.08 -6.66
C CYS A 112 -17.32 18.37 -7.00
N GLU A 113 -17.62 19.61 -7.37
CA GLU A 113 -18.92 20.00 -7.90
C GLU A 113 -18.74 20.50 -9.34
N GLY A 114 -19.53 19.94 -10.25
CA GLY A 114 -19.54 20.34 -11.65
C GLY A 114 -20.35 21.62 -11.87
N VAL A 115 -20.07 22.32 -12.98
CA VAL A 115 -20.93 23.41 -13.46
C VAL A 115 -22.33 22.92 -13.88
N ASP A 116 -22.49 21.62 -14.08
CA ASP A 116 -23.77 20.95 -14.34
C ASP A 116 -24.61 20.72 -13.07
N GLY A 117 -24.10 21.13 -11.90
CA GLY A 117 -24.78 21.02 -10.61
C GLY A 117 -24.69 19.65 -9.96
N LYS A 118 -23.92 18.71 -10.53
CA LYS A 118 -23.70 17.39 -9.96
C LYS A 118 -22.49 17.36 -9.04
N ARG A 119 -22.52 16.43 -8.09
CA ARG A 119 -21.40 16.10 -7.21
C ARG A 119 -20.64 14.90 -7.75
N TYR A 120 -19.32 14.96 -7.62
CA TYR A 120 -18.40 13.94 -8.07
C TYR A 120 -17.42 13.56 -6.95
N GLY A 121 -17.23 12.26 -6.78
CA GLY A 121 -16.06 11.70 -6.13
C GLY A 121 -14.99 11.52 -7.18
N VAL A 122 -13.78 12.02 -6.93
CA VAL A 122 -12.65 11.87 -7.84
C VAL A 122 -11.51 11.23 -7.07
N LEU A 123 -10.95 10.17 -7.65
CA LEU A 123 -9.69 9.57 -7.23
C LEU A 123 -8.72 9.60 -8.40
N CYS A 124 -7.53 10.12 -8.18
CA CYS A 124 -6.36 9.94 -9.03
C CYS A 124 -5.20 9.47 -8.16
N MET A 125 -4.73 8.24 -8.41
CA MET A 125 -3.58 7.67 -7.70
C MET A 125 -2.49 7.35 -8.72
N LEU A 126 -1.26 7.74 -8.41
CA LEU A 126 -0.08 7.13 -9.02
C LEU A 126 0.56 6.22 -7.98
N PHE A 127 0.74 4.96 -8.33
CA PHE A 127 1.38 3.99 -7.45
C PHE A 127 2.60 3.44 -8.18
N ARG A 128 3.76 3.49 -7.55
CA ARG A 128 5.01 2.95 -8.09
C ARG A 128 5.53 1.80 -7.26
N ASN A 129 6.04 0.79 -7.95
CA ASN A 129 6.76 -0.34 -7.38
C ASN A 129 8.12 -0.45 -8.07
N ALA A 130 9.18 -0.70 -7.30
CA ALA A 130 10.49 -0.95 -7.88
C ALA A 130 10.54 -2.38 -8.43
N LEU A 131 10.94 -2.55 -9.69
CA LEU A 131 11.03 -3.87 -10.33
C LEU A 131 11.98 -4.80 -9.54
N MET A 132 13.06 -4.25 -8.99
CA MET A 132 14.00 -4.97 -8.12
C MET A 132 14.71 -4.04 -7.13
N PRO A 133 15.40 -4.59 -6.12
CA PRO A 133 16.25 -3.81 -5.22
C PRO A 133 17.32 -2.99 -5.98
N PRO A 134 17.65 -1.75 -5.54
CA PRO A 134 18.61 -0.88 -6.23
C PRO A 134 19.94 -1.54 -6.59
N VAL A 135 20.53 -2.29 -5.65
CA VAL A 135 21.80 -3.02 -5.88
C VAL A 135 21.72 -4.05 -7.01
N MET A 136 20.54 -4.61 -7.28
CA MET A 136 20.33 -5.51 -8.42
C MET A 136 20.04 -4.72 -9.70
N ALA A 137 19.38 -3.57 -9.59
CA ALA A 137 19.09 -2.70 -10.73
C ALA A 137 20.40 -2.16 -11.34
N GLU A 138 21.36 -1.78 -10.50
CA GLU A 138 22.71 -1.37 -10.88
C GLU A 138 23.45 -2.45 -11.69
N HIS A 139 23.29 -3.73 -11.34
CA HIS A 139 23.88 -4.85 -12.08
C HIS A 139 23.42 -4.87 -13.56
N PHE A 140 22.21 -4.42 -13.84
CA PHE A 140 21.66 -4.31 -15.20
C PHE A 140 21.85 -2.92 -15.84
N GLY A 141 22.56 -2.01 -15.17
CA GLY A 141 22.78 -0.63 -15.62
C GLY A 141 21.53 0.25 -15.58
N LEU A 142 20.53 -0.10 -14.76
CA LEU A 142 19.32 0.70 -14.60
C LEU A 142 19.56 1.80 -13.56
N ASN A 143 19.13 3.02 -13.87
CA ASN A 143 18.99 4.06 -12.85
C ASN A 143 17.67 3.92 -12.07
N ASP A 144 17.50 4.73 -11.04
CA ASP A 144 16.31 4.70 -10.18
C ASP A 144 15.00 4.91 -10.94
N THR A 145 14.98 5.74 -12.00
CA THR A 145 13.77 5.96 -12.81
C THR A 145 13.47 4.75 -13.69
N ASP A 146 14.49 4.16 -14.32
CA ASP A 146 14.35 2.98 -15.18
C ASP A 146 13.85 1.76 -14.41
N ASN A 147 14.18 1.66 -13.12
CA ASN A 147 13.79 0.57 -12.23
C ASN A 147 12.33 0.64 -11.73
N GLN A 148 11.51 1.59 -12.21
CA GLN A 148 10.13 1.73 -11.76
C GLN A 148 9.10 1.00 -12.64
N LEU A 149 8.07 0.48 -12.00
CA LEU A 149 6.79 0.13 -12.60
C LEU A 149 5.73 1.02 -11.97
N VAL A 150 5.06 1.84 -12.77
CA VAL A 150 4.09 2.83 -12.27
C VAL A 150 2.71 2.52 -12.83
N GLU A 151 1.76 2.27 -11.94
CA GLU A 151 0.34 2.18 -12.29
C GLU A 151 -0.37 3.52 -12.07
N VAL A 152 -1.43 3.76 -12.85
CA VAL A 152 -2.32 4.91 -12.68
C VAL A 152 -3.71 4.40 -12.36
N GLN A 153 -4.27 4.85 -11.23
CA GLN A 153 -5.68 4.70 -10.93
C GLN A 153 -6.40 6.01 -11.21
N LEU A 154 -7.53 5.90 -11.91
CA LEU A 154 -8.49 6.99 -12.07
C LEU A 154 -9.88 6.41 -11.87
N ALA A 155 -10.61 6.95 -10.90
CA ALA A 155 -12.01 6.65 -10.68
C ALA A 155 -12.83 7.94 -10.52
N ILE A 156 -14.06 7.90 -11.04
CA ILE A 156 -15.03 8.99 -10.89
C ILE A 156 -16.36 8.40 -10.43
N ALA A 157 -16.80 8.81 -9.24
CA ALA A 157 -18.11 8.46 -8.69
C ALA A 157 -19.10 9.60 -8.94
N VAL A 158 -20.25 9.32 -9.53
CA VAL A 158 -21.34 10.32 -9.69
C VAL A 158 -22.28 10.22 -8.49
N GLY A 159 -22.58 11.35 -7.83
CA GLY A 159 -23.50 11.37 -6.69
C GLY A 159 -24.88 10.78 -7.04
N GLY A 160 -25.35 9.81 -6.24
CA GLY A 160 -26.56 9.03 -6.46
C GLY A 160 -26.56 8.22 -7.77
N GLY A 161 -25.39 7.93 -8.33
CA GLY A 161 -25.24 7.35 -9.65
C GLY A 161 -24.11 6.33 -9.73
N LYS A 162 -23.51 6.24 -10.93
CA LYS A 162 -22.54 5.21 -11.29
C LYS A 162 -21.13 5.51 -10.77
N PHE A 163 -20.41 4.45 -10.40
CA PHE A 163 -18.96 4.45 -10.23
C PHE A 163 -18.25 4.04 -11.52
N TYR A 164 -17.29 4.84 -11.97
CA TYR A 164 -16.45 4.56 -13.15
C TYR A 164 -15.00 4.41 -12.74
N GLN A 165 -14.28 3.51 -13.41
CA GLN A 165 -12.84 3.33 -13.24
C GLN A 165 -12.18 3.02 -14.58
N ILE A 166 -10.99 3.54 -14.84
CA ILE A 166 -10.19 3.13 -16.00
C ILE A 166 -9.64 1.71 -15.84
N ASP A 167 -9.39 0.99 -16.93
CA ASP A 167 -8.44 -0.15 -16.91
C ASP A 167 -7.05 0.39 -16.54
N PRO A 168 -6.49 0.05 -15.37
CA PRO A 168 -5.30 0.70 -14.85
C PRO A 168 -4.07 0.37 -15.73
N PRO A 169 -3.47 1.36 -16.41
CA PRO A 169 -2.29 1.15 -17.22
C PRO A 169 -1.05 1.03 -16.31
N VAL A 170 -0.08 0.21 -16.75
CA VAL A 170 1.25 0.09 -16.10
C VAL A 170 2.32 0.59 -17.06
N THR A 171 3.11 1.58 -16.62
CA THR A 171 4.23 2.14 -17.37
C THR A 171 5.55 1.68 -16.74
N ALA A 172 6.41 1.03 -17.53
CA ALA A 172 7.78 0.72 -17.11
C ALA A 172 8.71 1.92 -17.29
N GLY A 173 9.61 2.14 -16.32
CA GLY A 173 10.62 3.19 -16.35
C GLY A 173 11.49 3.13 -17.60
N THR A 174 11.96 1.92 -17.94
CA THR A 174 12.75 1.63 -19.15
C THR A 174 12.09 2.04 -20.47
N SER A 175 10.80 2.36 -20.48
CA SER A 175 10.12 2.88 -21.68
C SER A 175 10.46 4.34 -22.01
N GLY A 176 11.13 5.05 -21.09
CA GLY A 176 11.39 6.50 -21.21
C GLY A 176 10.15 7.38 -21.00
N LYS A 177 9.01 6.77 -20.60
CA LYS A 177 7.75 7.47 -20.34
C LYS A 177 7.52 7.80 -18.87
N VAL A 178 8.34 7.25 -17.96
CA VAL A 178 8.37 7.67 -16.56
C VAL A 178 9.33 8.83 -16.42
N LYS A 179 8.90 9.94 -15.82
CA LYS A 179 9.78 11.06 -15.51
C LYS A 179 9.63 11.48 -14.06
N LEU A 180 10.77 11.67 -13.42
CA LEU A 180 10.91 12.20 -12.07
C LEU A 180 11.68 13.52 -12.13
N ALA A 181 11.55 14.35 -11.11
CA ALA A 181 12.31 15.61 -10.99
C ALA A 181 12.62 15.93 -9.52
N ASP A 182 13.41 16.98 -9.30
CA ASP A 182 13.80 17.46 -7.96
C ASP A 182 12.69 18.29 -7.27
N LYS A 183 11.46 17.79 -7.39
CA LYS A 183 10.20 18.30 -6.80
C LYS A 183 9.20 17.14 -6.77
N LEU A 184 7.97 17.35 -6.29
CA LEU A 184 6.92 16.37 -6.58
C LEU A 184 6.66 16.39 -8.10
N CYS A 185 7.14 15.34 -8.77
CA CYS A 185 6.99 15.14 -10.20
C CYS A 185 7.02 13.63 -10.46
N LEU A 186 5.88 13.08 -10.85
CA LEU A 186 5.76 11.74 -11.36
C LEU A 186 4.91 11.81 -12.62
N VAL A 187 5.54 11.61 -13.79
CA VAL A 187 4.86 11.60 -15.09
C VAL A 187 4.92 10.19 -15.66
N THR A 188 3.82 9.72 -16.24
CA THR A 188 3.71 8.42 -16.92
C THR A 188 2.99 8.57 -18.27
N ALA A 189 2.76 7.47 -18.98
CA ALA A 189 1.99 7.49 -20.23
C ALA A 189 0.49 7.81 -20.02
N GLY A 190 -0.06 7.55 -18.83
CA GLY A 190 -1.50 7.63 -18.55
C GLY A 190 -1.90 8.65 -17.49
N GLY A 191 -0.94 9.28 -16.83
CA GLY A 191 -1.19 10.28 -15.80
C GLY A 191 0.08 10.93 -15.25
N SER A 192 -0.11 12.04 -14.54
CA SER A 192 0.95 12.78 -13.88
C SER A 192 0.50 13.47 -12.60
N ALA A 193 1.45 13.72 -11.70
CA ALA A 193 1.33 14.67 -10.60
C ALA A 193 2.59 15.52 -10.56
N GLU A 194 2.44 16.84 -10.78
CA GLU A 194 3.56 17.75 -11.01
C GLU A 194 3.38 19.08 -10.28
N SER A 195 4.27 19.38 -9.34
CA SER A 195 4.39 20.70 -8.73
C SER A 195 4.98 21.71 -9.70
N ALA A 196 4.58 22.97 -9.60
CA ALA A 196 5.13 24.03 -10.45
C ALA A 196 6.55 24.45 -10.04
N SER A 197 6.93 24.24 -8.77
CA SER A 197 8.21 24.68 -8.18
C SER A 197 8.91 23.54 -7.43
N ASN A 198 10.21 23.70 -7.18
CA ASN A 198 10.99 22.84 -6.28
C ASN A 198 10.85 23.26 -4.81
N ASP A 199 10.52 24.53 -4.56
CA ASP A 199 10.47 25.12 -3.21
C ASP A 199 9.08 25.02 -2.56
N SER A 200 8.10 24.51 -3.28
CA SER A 200 6.71 24.39 -2.81
C SER A 200 6.00 23.27 -3.55
N LEU A 201 5.11 22.57 -2.85
CA LEU A 201 4.20 21.62 -3.47
C LEU A 201 3.20 22.32 -4.40
N PHE A 202 2.69 23.49 -4.02
CA PHE A 202 1.63 24.18 -4.74
C PHE A 202 2.15 25.33 -5.62
N PRO A 203 1.49 25.61 -6.76
CA PRO A 203 0.40 24.81 -7.33
C PRO A 203 0.90 23.47 -7.87
N ILE A 204 0.06 22.44 -7.80
CA ILE A 204 0.31 21.11 -8.37
C ILE A 204 -0.75 20.83 -9.43
N ARG A 205 -0.34 20.23 -10.55
CA ARG A 205 -1.25 19.71 -11.57
C ARG A 205 -1.31 18.20 -11.48
N VAL A 206 -2.51 17.65 -11.46
CA VAL A 206 -2.77 16.20 -11.42
C VAL A 206 -3.62 15.83 -12.63
N GLN A 207 -3.13 14.91 -13.45
CA GLN A 207 -3.79 14.48 -14.68
C GLN A 207 -3.83 12.97 -14.75
N ALA A 208 -4.94 12.42 -15.26
CA ALA A 208 -5.01 11.01 -15.64
C ALA A 208 -6.07 10.82 -16.72
N SER A 209 -5.89 9.80 -17.55
CA SER A 209 -6.88 9.43 -18.57
C SER A 209 -6.83 7.94 -18.89
N GLY A 210 -7.97 7.38 -19.25
CA GLY A 210 -8.10 6.00 -19.67
C GLY A 210 -9.53 5.66 -20.03
N THR A 211 -9.84 4.38 -20.14
CA THR A 211 -11.16 3.92 -20.57
C THR A 211 -11.68 2.87 -19.59
N ASP A 212 -12.92 3.06 -19.15
CA ASP A 212 -13.72 2.05 -18.45
C ASP A 212 -14.38 1.12 -19.48
N ARG A 213 -14.15 -0.19 -19.38
CA ARG A 213 -14.72 -1.23 -20.26
C ARG A 213 -15.56 -2.23 -19.46
N SER A 214 -16.05 -1.83 -18.28
CA SER A 214 -16.91 -2.65 -17.42
C SER A 214 -18.25 -3.02 -18.07
N THR A 215 -18.70 -2.25 -19.07
CA THR A 215 -19.93 -2.51 -19.83
C THR A 215 -19.64 -2.77 -21.31
N GLY A 216 -20.67 -3.13 -22.07
CA GLY A 216 -20.55 -3.31 -23.52
C GLY A 216 -20.18 -2.05 -24.31
N THR A 217 -20.26 -0.86 -23.70
CA THR A 217 -19.87 0.40 -24.33
C THR A 217 -18.75 1.05 -23.52
N PRO A 218 -17.52 1.12 -24.07
CA PRO A 218 -16.40 1.76 -23.39
C PRO A 218 -16.68 3.24 -23.07
N VAL A 219 -16.29 3.69 -21.88
CA VAL A 219 -16.46 5.07 -21.41
C VAL A 219 -15.09 5.66 -21.12
N ASP A 220 -14.70 6.68 -21.89
CA ASP A 220 -13.44 7.39 -21.65
C ASP A 220 -13.57 8.28 -20.40
N LEU A 221 -12.55 8.23 -19.55
CA LEU A 221 -12.43 9.05 -18.36
C LEU A 221 -11.20 9.95 -18.47
N THR A 222 -11.30 11.17 -17.97
CA THR A 222 -10.15 12.06 -17.81
C THR A 222 -10.33 12.93 -16.58
N VAL A 223 -9.23 13.19 -15.89
CA VAL A 223 -9.13 14.24 -14.89
C VAL A 223 -7.98 15.17 -15.27
N ASP A 224 -8.19 16.48 -15.13
CA ASP A 224 -7.15 17.50 -15.20
C ASP A 224 -7.44 18.49 -14.08
N LEU A 225 -6.72 18.36 -12.96
CA LEU A 225 -6.89 19.19 -11.77
C LEU A 225 -5.68 20.11 -11.65
N THR A 226 -5.94 21.39 -11.41
CA THR A 226 -4.93 22.30 -10.86
C THR A 226 -5.29 22.56 -9.42
N ILE A 227 -4.43 22.17 -8.48
CA ILE A 227 -4.64 22.37 -7.05
C ILE A 227 -3.74 23.51 -6.60
N THR A 228 -4.34 24.52 -5.96
CA THR A 228 -3.69 25.81 -5.68
C THR A 228 -3.14 25.91 -4.26
N SER A 229 -3.70 25.14 -3.34
CA SER A 229 -3.33 25.15 -1.93
C SER A 229 -3.88 23.90 -1.23
N GLY A 230 -3.44 23.70 0.02
CA GLY A 230 -3.97 22.74 0.97
C GLY A 230 -3.73 23.27 2.39
N ARG A 231 -4.16 22.51 3.38
CA ARG A 231 -3.85 22.80 4.80
C ARG A 231 -2.38 22.46 5.11
N THR A 232 -1.98 22.61 6.37
CA THR A 232 -0.64 22.19 6.80
C THR A 232 -0.45 20.67 6.64
N TYR A 233 0.81 20.26 6.54
CA TYR A 233 1.19 18.85 6.54
C TYR A 233 0.67 18.14 7.80
N LEU A 234 0.14 16.94 7.60
CA LEU A 234 -0.33 16.04 8.63
C LEU A 234 0.57 14.78 8.60
N PRO A 235 1.66 14.72 9.38
CA PRO A 235 2.46 13.50 9.51
C PRO A 235 1.61 12.39 10.12
N GLN A 236 1.53 11.24 9.43
CA GLN A 236 0.75 10.09 9.87
C GLN A 236 1.54 9.21 10.84
N GLY A 237 0.87 8.22 11.44
CA GLY A 237 1.49 7.30 12.40
C GLY A 237 2.24 8.05 13.51
N TYR A 238 3.47 7.62 13.79
CA TYR A 238 4.35 8.31 14.72
C TYR A 238 5.17 9.39 13.99
N ASP A 239 4.69 10.64 14.00
CA ASP A 239 5.36 11.80 13.38
C ASP A 239 5.86 11.62 11.94
N GLY A 240 5.16 10.82 11.14
CA GLY A 240 5.51 10.52 9.76
C GLY A 240 5.96 9.08 9.51
N ALA A 241 5.95 8.21 10.54
CA ALA A 241 6.39 6.82 10.47
C ALA A 241 5.25 5.82 10.73
N GLU A 242 5.09 4.79 9.89
CA GLU A 242 4.05 3.76 10.06
C GLU A 242 4.54 2.32 9.82
N PRO A 243 4.60 1.54 10.92
CA PRO A 243 5.68 1.65 11.88
C PRO A 243 7.05 1.29 11.27
N LEU A 244 8.09 2.02 11.67
CA LEU A 244 9.47 1.80 11.24
C LEU A 244 10.19 0.82 12.19
N ILE A 245 10.11 -0.48 11.89
CA ILE A 245 10.69 -1.55 12.72
C ILE A 245 11.40 -2.58 11.86
N GLY A 246 12.58 -2.98 12.32
CA GLY A 246 13.36 -4.04 11.71
C GLY A 246 13.71 -3.80 10.24
N GLY A 247 14.12 -2.57 9.95
CA GLY A 247 14.40 -2.06 8.60
C GLY A 247 13.17 -1.86 7.71
N LEU A 248 11.98 -2.28 8.13
CA LEU A 248 10.73 -2.14 7.38
C LEU A 248 9.91 -0.92 7.81
N GLY A 249 8.87 -0.64 7.02
CA GLY A 249 7.83 0.32 7.32
C GLY A 249 7.71 1.38 6.24
N THR A 250 6.94 2.41 6.53
CA THR A 250 6.74 3.53 5.61
C THR A 250 6.96 4.88 6.28
N ARG A 251 7.32 5.85 5.44
CA ARG A 251 7.18 7.27 5.72
C ARG A 251 5.88 7.74 5.10
N TYR A 252 5.12 8.55 5.83
CA TYR A 252 3.77 8.89 5.46
C TYR A 252 3.34 10.25 6.01
N TYR A 253 2.89 11.13 5.12
CA TYR A 253 2.14 12.31 5.50
C TYR A 253 0.95 12.52 4.57
N SER A 254 0.03 13.34 5.05
CA SER A 254 -1.11 13.83 4.29
C SER A 254 -1.11 15.34 4.17
N ILE A 255 -1.86 15.85 3.19
CA ILE A 255 -2.25 17.26 3.11
C ILE A 255 -3.76 17.31 2.93
N PRO A 256 -4.49 17.65 4.01
CA PRO A 256 -5.94 17.81 3.94
C PRO A 256 -6.36 19.08 3.20
N GLY A 257 -7.64 19.13 2.84
CA GLY A 257 -8.31 20.35 2.41
C GLY A 257 -7.71 20.98 1.14
N LEU A 258 -7.24 20.16 0.20
CA LEU A 258 -6.71 20.63 -1.08
C LEU A 258 -7.77 21.40 -1.85
N VAL A 259 -7.42 22.57 -2.39
CA VAL A 259 -8.35 23.45 -3.11
C VAL A 259 -8.05 23.44 -4.61
N ILE A 260 -9.01 23.00 -5.42
CA ILE A 260 -8.89 23.05 -6.89
C ILE A 260 -9.06 24.48 -7.41
N ASP A 261 -8.45 24.79 -8.56
CA ASP A 261 -8.68 26.00 -9.35
C ASP A 261 -9.88 25.77 -10.27
N PRO A 262 -11.03 26.45 -10.05
CA PRO A 262 -12.23 26.28 -10.89
C PRO A 262 -12.03 26.73 -12.34
N GLY A 263 -11.07 27.63 -12.60
CA GLY A 263 -10.77 28.13 -13.94
C GLY A 263 -9.93 27.17 -14.78
N LYS A 264 -9.34 26.13 -14.16
CA LYS A 264 -8.40 25.20 -14.81
C LYS A 264 -8.74 23.73 -14.62
N SER A 265 -9.66 23.40 -13.72
CA SER A 265 -9.92 22.01 -13.34
C SER A 265 -11.14 21.43 -14.07
N THR A 266 -10.98 20.25 -14.66
CA THR A 266 -12.04 19.57 -15.43
C THR A 266 -12.01 18.06 -15.22
N ILE A 267 -13.18 17.44 -15.36
CA ILE A 267 -13.32 15.99 -15.53
C ILE A 267 -13.96 15.68 -16.88
N LYS A 268 -13.81 14.45 -17.36
CA LYS A 268 -14.49 13.93 -18.54
C LYS A 268 -15.05 12.54 -18.24
N ILE A 269 -16.30 12.31 -18.64
CA ILE A 269 -16.97 11.01 -18.63
C ILE A 269 -17.64 10.79 -19.98
N GLY A 270 -17.16 9.82 -20.76
CA GLY A 270 -17.60 9.61 -22.15
C GLY A 270 -17.30 10.85 -22.99
N GLU A 271 -18.29 11.40 -23.69
CA GLU A 271 -18.11 12.62 -24.49
C GLU A 271 -18.24 13.92 -23.66
N GLN A 272 -18.73 13.83 -22.42
CA GLN A 272 -19.01 14.99 -21.60
C GLN A 272 -17.75 15.48 -20.89
N LYS A 273 -17.24 16.65 -21.28
CA LYS A 273 -16.24 17.40 -20.54
C LYS A 273 -16.94 18.39 -19.61
N ILE A 274 -16.60 18.35 -18.32
CA ILE A 274 -17.30 19.05 -17.25
C ILE A 274 -16.28 19.93 -16.53
N ALA A 275 -16.52 21.24 -16.54
CA ALA A 275 -15.75 22.16 -15.71
C ALA A 275 -16.14 22.00 -14.24
N LEU A 276 -15.16 22.01 -13.35
CA LEU A 276 -15.38 21.95 -11.91
C LEU A 276 -15.50 23.37 -11.36
N LYS A 277 -16.60 23.69 -10.68
CA LYS A 277 -16.79 25.02 -10.07
C LYS A 277 -16.21 25.11 -8.66
N SER A 278 -16.05 23.98 -7.99
CA SER A 278 -15.48 23.86 -6.65
C SER A 278 -15.03 22.42 -6.40
N GLY A 279 -14.18 22.23 -5.40
CA GLY A 279 -13.77 20.91 -4.96
C GLY A 279 -12.78 20.97 -3.80
N THR A 280 -12.83 19.95 -2.96
CA THR A 280 -11.90 19.76 -1.85
C THR A 280 -11.38 18.33 -1.86
N LEU A 281 -10.07 18.19 -1.98
CA LEU A 281 -9.39 16.90 -2.02
C LEU A 281 -8.50 16.68 -0.79
N TRP A 282 -7.97 15.48 -0.72
CA TRP A 282 -6.99 14.99 0.22
C TRP A 282 -5.80 14.47 -0.57
N PHE A 283 -4.59 14.75 -0.11
CA PHE A 283 -3.36 14.16 -0.65
C PHE A 283 -2.73 13.25 0.39
N ASP A 284 -2.46 12.00 0.03
CA ASP A 284 -1.59 11.10 0.77
C ASP A 284 -0.31 10.81 -0.01
N HIS A 285 0.82 10.90 0.68
CA HIS A 285 2.12 10.50 0.17
C HIS A 285 2.78 9.52 1.12
N GLN A 286 2.84 8.25 0.71
CA GLN A 286 3.40 7.17 1.51
C GLN A 286 4.43 6.38 0.70
N TRP A 287 5.61 6.13 1.27
CA TRP A 287 6.65 5.36 0.61
C TRP A 287 7.44 4.53 1.61
N GLY A 288 8.02 3.43 1.16
CA GLY A 288 8.86 2.59 2.00
C GLY A 288 9.01 1.18 1.50
N LEU A 289 9.07 0.22 2.43
CA LEU A 289 9.21 -1.20 2.11
C LEU A 289 8.36 -2.09 3.01
N GLY A 290 7.89 -3.19 2.43
CA GLY A 290 7.07 -4.19 3.10
C GLY A 290 5.60 -3.83 3.30
N LEU A 291 5.10 -2.77 2.65
CA LEU A 291 3.66 -2.41 2.63
C LEU A 291 2.88 -3.29 1.63
N ALA A 292 3.27 -3.28 0.36
CA ALA A 292 2.63 -4.04 -0.70
C ALA A 292 3.66 -4.41 -1.79
N PRO A 293 4.08 -5.68 -1.89
CA PRO A 293 3.70 -6.81 -1.02
C PRO A 293 4.34 -6.75 0.38
N ASN A 294 3.77 -7.50 1.32
CA ASN A 294 4.30 -7.62 2.68
C ASN A 294 5.77 -8.07 2.69
N GLY A 295 6.56 -7.52 3.61
CA GLY A 295 7.98 -7.82 3.78
C GLY A 295 8.31 -8.50 5.12
N SER A 296 9.47 -9.15 5.19
CA SER A 296 10.06 -9.70 6.42
C SER A 296 11.02 -8.70 7.08
N PRO A 297 10.96 -8.52 8.42
CA PRO A 297 11.92 -7.70 9.15
C PRO A 297 13.34 -8.26 9.03
N ARG A 298 14.36 -7.42 9.15
CA ARG A 298 15.79 -7.80 8.99
C ARG A 298 16.28 -8.74 10.09
N GLU A 299 15.77 -8.59 11.30
CA GLU A 299 16.25 -9.25 12.51
C GLU A 299 15.60 -10.62 12.72
N ASP A 300 16.43 -11.62 13.03
CA ASP A 300 16.01 -12.98 13.35
C ASP A 300 15.00 -13.02 14.51
N VAL A 301 15.16 -12.17 15.53
CA VAL A 301 14.28 -12.15 16.70
C VAL A 301 12.84 -11.77 16.35
N LEU A 302 12.63 -10.86 15.39
CA LEU A 302 11.29 -10.45 14.97
C LEU A 302 10.63 -11.55 14.13
N ARG A 303 11.40 -12.20 13.26
CA ARG A 303 10.91 -13.34 12.46
C ARG A 303 10.58 -14.54 13.34
N ALA A 304 11.47 -14.91 14.26
CA ALA A 304 11.24 -16.00 15.20
C ALA A 304 10.02 -15.74 16.09
N ALA A 305 9.88 -14.53 16.65
CA ALA A 305 8.70 -14.14 17.42
C ALA A 305 7.41 -14.21 16.58
N GLY A 306 7.46 -13.78 15.32
CA GLY A 306 6.34 -13.88 14.38
C GLY A 306 5.92 -15.31 14.07
N ASN A 307 6.83 -16.29 14.11
CA ASN A 307 6.48 -17.70 13.95
C ASN A 307 5.77 -18.29 15.19
N LEU A 308 6.06 -17.75 16.38
CA LEU A 308 5.42 -18.18 17.64
C LEU A 308 4.02 -17.60 17.78
N ASN A 309 3.81 -16.38 17.29
CA ASN A 309 2.53 -15.67 17.29
C ASN A 309 2.21 -15.18 15.88
N PRO A 310 1.80 -16.08 14.97
CA PRO A 310 1.56 -15.72 13.57
C PRO A 310 0.37 -14.76 13.47
N THR A 311 0.65 -13.54 13.02
CA THR A 311 -0.36 -12.57 12.61
C THR A 311 -0.49 -12.61 11.09
N VAL A 312 -1.72 -12.76 10.60
CA VAL A 312 -2.04 -12.61 9.19
C VAL A 312 -2.51 -11.17 9.00
N SER A 313 -1.79 -10.34 8.24
CA SER A 313 -2.34 -9.05 7.80
C SER A 313 -3.41 -9.34 6.75
N ARG A 314 -4.65 -8.96 7.05
CA ARG A 314 -5.84 -9.29 6.24
C ARG A 314 -6.44 -8.09 5.51
N GLY A 315 -5.75 -6.95 5.53
CA GLY A 315 -6.24 -5.69 4.99
C GLY A 315 -6.51 -4.64 6.07
N TRP A 316 -7.07 -3.52 5.65
CA TRP A 316 -7.37 -2.38 6.50
C TRP A 316 -8.55 -1.58 5.94
N ASP A 317 -9.20 -0.82 6.82
CA ASP A 317 -10.06 0.29 6.45
C ASP A 317 -9.34 1.60 6.81
N PHE A 318 -9.35 2.59 5.94
CA PHE A 318 -8.78 3.91 6.15
C PHE A 318 -9.78 5.00 5.75
N PHE A 319 -9.86 6.05 6.55
CA PHE A 319 -10.83 7.12 6.39
C PHE A 319 -10.16 8.46 6.57
N VAL A 320 -10.52 9.40 5.70
CA VAL A 320 -10.08 10.78 5.79
C VAL A 320 -11.29 11.70 5.84
N ALA A 321 -11.19 12.80 6.57
CA ALA A 321 -12.26 13.79 6.65
C ALA A 321 -11.72 15.23 6.60
N ASN A 322 -12.40 16.06 5.82
CA ASN A 322 -12.31 17.51 5.84
C ASN A 322 -13.63 18.07 6.36
N PHE A 323 -13.61 18.74 7.52
CA PHE A 323 -14.82 19.34 8.09
C PHE A 323 -15.09 20.73 7.51
N PHE A 324 -16.37 21.09 7.43
CA PHE A 324 -16.83 22.40 6.95
C PHE A 324 -16.59 23.50 7.98
N GLU A 325 -16.72 23.18 9.27
CA GLU A 325 -16.51 24.13 10.36
C GLU A 325 -15.04 24.20 10.76
N GLY A 326 -14.37 25.28 10.33
CA GLY A 326 -12.97 25.52 10.59
C GLY A 326 -12.06 24.59 9.78
N PRO A 327 -10.74 24.86 9.73
CA PRO A 327 -9.79 24.05 8.98
C PRO A 327 -9.42 22.74 9.70
N ARG A 328 -10.41 21.99 10.19
CA ARG A 328 -10.23 20.74 10.96
C ARG A 328 -10.25 19.51 10.07
N SER A 329 -9.40 18.54 10.36
CA SER A 329 -9.30 17.28 9.61
C SER A 329 -9.16 16.06 10.50
N LEU A 330 -9.44 14.90 9.93
CA LEU A 330 -9.39 13.62 10.62
C LEU A 330 -8.74 12.57 9.71
N THR A 331 -7.95 11.68 10.29
CA THR A 331 -7.70 10.34 9.75
C THR A 331 -8.11 9.29 10.75
N LEU A 332 -8.64 8.17 10.26
CA LEU A 332 -8.92 6.98 11.04
C LEU A 332 -8.48 5.75 10.25
N ASN A 333 -7.93 4.74 10.91
CA ASN A 333 -7.69 3.43 10.33
C ASN A 333 -8.12 2.30 11.29
N SER A 334 -8.53 1.18 10.70
CA SER A 334 -8.85 -0.08 11.35
C SER A 334 -8.08 -1.19 10.63
N ILE A 335 -7.25 -1.95 11.34
CA ILE A 335 -6.54 -3.10 10.78
C ILE A 335 -7.41 -4.35 10.98
N HIS A 336 -7.58 -5.15 9.93
CA HIS A 336 -8.38 -6.37 10.01
C HIS A 336 -7.77 -7.40 10.95
N ASP A 337 -8.59 -7.95 11.83
CA ASP A 337 -8.21 -8.94 12.84
C ASP A 337 -9.00 -10.26 12.66
N ASP A 338 -9.02 -11.10 13.70
CA ASP A 338 -9.81 -12.34 13.71
C ASP A 338 -11.33 -12.09 13.69
N ALA A 339 -11.80 -10.97 14.25
CA ALA A 339 -13.21 -10.60 14.20
C ALA A 339 -13.64 -10.14 12.80
N SER A 340 -12.71 -9.65 11.98
CA SER A 340 -13.00 -9.26 10.58
C SER A 340 -13.20 -10.46 9.64
N VAL A 341 -12.67 -11.65 9.95
CA VAL A 341 -12.65 -12.82 9.03
C VAL A 341 -14.00 -13.17 8.42
N PRO A 342 -15.12 -13.22 9.18
CA PRO A 342 -16.44 -13.53 8.61
C PRO A 342 -16.93 -12.51 7.57
N PHE A 343 -16.31 -11.34 7.50
CA PHE A 343 -16.66 -10.23 6.61
C PHE A 343 -15.75 -10.15 5.37
N LEU A 344 -14.69 -10.95 5.31
CA LEU A 344 -13.81 -11.02 4.15
C LEU A 344 -14.32 -12.05 3.15
N ASN A 345 -14.15 -11.78 1.86
CA ASN A 345 -14.55 -12.66 0.76
C ASN A 345 -16.04 -13.04 0.78
N MET A 346 -16.90 -12.21 1.37
CA MET A 346 -18.33 -12.47 1.46
C MET A 346 -18.96 -12.52 0.07
N THR A 347 -19.53 -13.68 -0.28
CA THR A 347 -20.29 -13.88 -1.53
C THR A 347 -21.70 -14.36 -1.20
N GLY A 348 -22.59 -14.39 -2.20
CA GLY A 348 -23.98 -14.85 -2.03
C GLY A 348 -25.02 -13.72 -2.04
N PRO A 349 -26.30 -14.04 -1.79
CA PRO A 349 -27.41 -13.13 -2.06
C PRO A 349 -27.64 -12.06 -0.98
N LYS A 350 -27.05 -12.18 0.21
CA LYS A 350 -27.19 -11.23 1.32
C LYS A 350 -25.85 -11.07 2.06
N PRO A 351 -25.54 -9.86 2.55
CA PRO A 351 -24.37 -9.65 3.42
C PRO A 351 -24.62 -10.21 4.83
N THR A 352 -23.54 -10.29 5.62
CA THR A 352 -23.56 -10.60 7.06
C THR A 352 -24.16 -9.42 7.87
N SER A 353 -24.29 -9.59 9.19
CA SER A 353 -24.65 -8.51 10.14
C SER A 353 -23.63 -7.36 10.14
N ALA A 354 -23.76 -6.42 11.09
CA ALA A 354 -22.77 -5.35 11.22
C ALA A 354 -21.40 -5.89 11.71
N LEU A 355 -20.31 -5.31 11.19
CA LEU A 355 -18.95 -5.46 11.71
C LEU A 355 -18.68 -4.31 12.69
N HIS A 356 -18.10 -4.63 13.84
CA HIS A 356 -17.58 -3.64 14.80
C HIS A 356 -16.08 -3.81 14.91
N ALA A 357 -15.33 -2.72 14.77
CA ALA A 357 -13.87 -2.75 14.84
C ALA A 357 -13.32 -1.52 15.59
N PRO A 358 -12.16 -1.64 16.24
CA PRO A 358 -11.45 -0.49 16.77
C PRO A 358 -10.92 0.39 15.64
N VAL A 359 -10.89 1.70 15.87
CA VAL A 359 -10.17 2.65 15.00
C VAL A 359 -9.18 3.46 15.81
N ILE A 360 -8.06 3.79 15.18
CA ILE A 360 -7.09 4.77 15.69
C ILE A 360 -6.83 5.80 14.59
N GLY A 361 -6.22 6.94 14.91
CA GLY A 361 -5.83 7.89 13.88
C GLY A 361 -5.45 9.25 14.45
N LYS A 362 -5.64 10.30 13.64
CA LYS A 362 -5.27 11.67 14.00
C LYS A 362 -6.41 12.66 13.81
N TYR A 363 -6.51 13.60 14.74
CA TYR A 363 -7.33 14.79 14.63
C TYR A 363 -6.45 16.02 14.50
N MET A 364 -6.68 16.81 13.45
CA MET A 364 -6.10 18.13 13.26
C MET A 364 -7.14 19.18 13.66
N ASP A 365 -6.81 20.00 14.66
CA ASP A 365 -7.69 21.07 15.10
C ASP A 365 -7.67 22.28 14.15
N ALA A 366 -8.41 23.35 14.51
CA ALA A 366 -8.51 24.55 13.69
C ALA A 366 -7.21 25.37 13.61
N PHE A 367 -6.22 25.05 14.44
CA PHE A 367 -4.91 25.70 14.49
C PHE A 367 -3.82 24.85 13.83
N GLY A 368 -4.17 23.67 13.32
CA GLY A 368 -3.22 22.72 12.72
C GLY A 368 -2.50 21.85 13.75
N VAL A 369 -2.91 21.87 15.03
CA VAL A 369 -2.33 21.02 16.08
C VAL A 369 -2.88 19.59 15.92
N LEU A 370 -1.98 18.62 16.02
CA LEU A 370 -2.28 17.20 15.82
C LEU A 370 -2.47 16.48 17.14
N PHE A 371 -3.51 15.67 17.21
CA PHE A 371 -3.83 14.83 18.35
C PHE A 371 -4.03 13.40 17.88
N ASN A 372 -3.44 12.45 18.58
CA ASN A 372 -3.77 11.05 18.38
C ASN A 372 -5.13 10.76 18.99
N ILE A 373 -5.94 10.00 18.27
CA ILE A 373 -7.32 9.68 18.66
C ILE A 373 -7.62 8.21 18.44
N SER A 374 -8.69 7.74 19.07
CA SER A 374 -9.14 6.37 19.02
C SER A 374 -10.66 6.27 19.19
N GLY A 375 -11.21 5.14 18.78
CA GLY A 375 -12.63 4.91 18.83
C GLY A 375 -13.04 3.55 18.29
N THR A 376 -14.28 3.49 17.84
CA THR A 376 -14.85 2.32 17.17
C THR A 376 -15.52 2.72 15.87
N VAL A 377 -15.46 1.85 14.87
CA VAL A 377 -16.28 1.92 13.66
C VAL A 377 -17.29 0.76 13.66
N THR A 378 -18.49 1.04 13.18
CA THR A 378 -19.50 0.04 12.83
C THR A 378 -19.77 0.10 11.33
N ILE A 379 -19.66 -1.04 10.65
CA ILE A 379 -20.00 -1.20 9.24
C ILE A 379 -21.28 -2.01 9.16
N ASP A 380 -22.38 -1.40 8.72
CA ASP A 380 -23.72 -1.98 8.74
C ASP A 380 -24.46 -1.94 7.38
N ASP A 381 -23.88 -1.31 6.36
CA ASP A 381 -24.33 -1.43 4.96
C ASP A 381 -23.20 -1.92 4.05
N TRP A 382 -23.59 -2.74 3.08
CA TRP A 382 -22.68 -3.45 2.19
C TRP A 382 -23.21 -3.38 0.76
N ARG A 383 -22.32 -3.23 -0.22
CA ARG A 383 -22.65 -3.31 -1.64
C ARG A 383 -21.90 -4.43 -2.31
N GLN A 384 -22.57 -5.13 -3.24
CA GLN A 384 -21.91 -6.18 -4.00
C GLN A 384 -21.15 -5.57 -5.19
N THR A 385 -19.90 -5.99 -5.37
CA THR A 385 -19.05 -5.47 -6.43
C THR A 385 -19.59 -5.78 -7.83
N GLY A 386 -19.66 -4.74 -8.67
CA GLY A 386 -19.92 -4.87 -10.11
C GLY A 386 -18.72 -5.40 -10.91
N PRO A 387 -18.86 -5.52 -12.24
CA PRO A 387 -17.78 -5.90 -13.15
C PRO A 387 -16.57 -4.98 -13.04
N ALA A 388 -15.37 -5.56 -13.17
CA ALA A 388 -14.12 -4.81 -13.26
C ALA A 388 -14.03 -3.96 -14.55
N PRO A 389 -13.17 -2.94 -14.61
CA PRO A 389 -13.05 -2.08 -15.80
C PRO A 389 -12.51 -2.79 -17.05
N GLU A 390 -11.90 -3.97 -16.93
CA GLU A 390 -11.60 -4.87 -18.06
C GLU A 390 -11.89 -6.31 -17.63
N PRO A 391 -13.14 -6.81 -17.77
CA PRO A 391 -13.56 -8.09 -17.19
C PRO A 391 -12.80 -9.31 -17.69
N LYS A 392 -12.19 -9.24 -18.89
CA LYS A 392 -11.35 -10.33 -19.41
C LYS A 392 -10.01 -10.42 -18.69
N LYS A 393 -9.47 -9.28 -18.29
CA LYS A 393 -8.18 -9.17 -17.58
C LYS A 393 -8.37 -9.39 -16.08
N PHE A 394 -9.50 -8.94 -15.54
CA PHE A 394 -9.82 -9.00 -14.12
C PHE A 394 -11.14 -9.75 -13.93
N PRO A 395 -11.10 -11.08 -13.73
CA PRO A 395 -12.29 -11.88 -13.49
C PRO A 395 -13.05 -11.37 -12.26
N ASN A 396 -14.36 -11.16 -12.41
CA ASN A 396 -15.19 -10.66 -11.32
C ASN A 396 -15.72 -11.81 -10.47
N THR A 397 -15.44 -11.77 -9.17
CA THR A 397 -16.18 -12.51 -8.15
C THR A 397 -17.06 -11.51 -7.42
N PRO A 398 -18.41 -11.58 -7.53
CA PRO A 398 -19.29 -10.66 -6.81
C PRO A 398 -19.11 -10.77 -5.30
N THR A 399 -18.48 -9.76 -4.69
CA THR A 399 -18.16 -9.75 -3.27
C THR A 399 -18.84 -8.57 -2.59
N TRP A 400 -19.34 -8.77 -1.37
CA TRP A 400 -19.88 -7.70 -0.54
C TRP A 400 -18.75 -6.89 0.07
N VAL A 401 -18.81 -5.56 -0.10
CA VAL A 401 -17.82 -4.61 0.42
C VAL A 401 -18.50 -3.49 1.21
N PRO A 402 -17.81 -2.86 2.18
CA PRO A 402 -18.38 -1.79 3.00
C PRO A 402 -18.90 -0.60 2.18
N HIS A 403 -19.99 0.01 2.66
CA HIS A 403 -20.58 1.20 2.02
C HIS A 403 -21.13 2.25 2.98
N HIS A 404 -21.17 1.92 4.28
CA HIS A 404 -21.62 2.81 5.34
C HIS A 404 -20.85 2.54 6.62
N TRP A 405 -20.50 3.62 7.33
CA TRP A 405 -19.67 3.55 8.52
C TRP A 405 -20.18 4.49 9.60
N VAL A 406 -20.24 4.02 10.84
CA VAL A 406 -20.60 4.83 12.01
C VAL A 406 -19.47 4.82 13.02
N PHE A 407 -18.93 5.99 13.32
CA PHE A 407 -17.81 6.19 14.22
C PHE A 407 -18.25 6.70 15.58
N THR A 408 -17.59 6.22 16.63
CA THR A 408 -17.62 6.81 17.97
C THR A 408 -16.19 7.03 18.45
N LEU A 409 -15.80 8.29 18.65
CA LEU A 409 -14.48 8.73 19.07
C LEU A 409 -14.46 9.09 20.56
N THR A 410 -13.33 8.83 21.22
CA THR A 410 -13.26 8.87 22.68
C THR A 410 -12.67 10.16 23.24
N GLU A 411 -11.74 10.80 22.53
CA GLU A 411 -10.91 11.86 23.09
C GLU A 411 -11.65 13.20 23.23
N GLY A 412 -11.44 13.85 24.37
CA GLY A 412 -12.05 15.13 24.71
C GLY A 412 -11.66 16.29 23.78
N VAL A 413 -10.50 16.19 23.13
CA VAL A 413 -10.00 17.20 22.18
C VAL A 413 -10.82 17.26 20.90
N VAL A 414 -11.45 16.14 20.52
CA VAL A 414 -12.41 16.12 19.41
C VAL A 414 -13.68 16.84 19.87
N PRO A 415 -14.18 17.85 19.14
CA PRO A 415 -15.43 18.53 19.48
C PRO A 415 -16.60 17.56 19.63
N GLN A 416 -17.52 17.83 20.57
CA GLN A 416 -18.61 16.91 20.88
C GLN A 416 -19.48 16.55 19.67
N ASN A 417 -19.72 17.50 18.76
CA ASN A 417 -20.48 17.29 17.53
C ASN A 417 -19.75 16.42 16.49
N LEU A 418 -18.44 16.17 16.66
CA LEU A 418 -17.61 15.34 15.78
C LEU A 418 -17.21 14.01 16.41
N ARG A 419 -17.61 13.72 17.67
CA ARG A 419 -17.29 12.44 18.33
C ARG A 419 -18.18 11.28 17.88
N LYS A 420 -19.32 11.59 17.27
CA LYS A 420 -20.19 10.60 16.62
C LYS A 420 -20.40 11.05 15.19
N LEU A 421 -19.88 10.26 14.26
CA LEU A 421 -19.91 10.57 12.84
C LEU A 421 -20.54 9.40 12.10
N GLU A 422 -21.41 9.72 11.17
CA GLU A 422 -21.93 8.78 10.19
C GLU A 422 -21.29 9.13 8.84
N ALA A 423 -20.70 8.16 8.16
CA ALA A 423 -20.09 8.32 6.85
C ALA A 423 -20.86 7.52 5.81
N ARG A 424 -21.34 8.21 4.76
CA ARG A 424 -22.15 7.63 3.69
C ARG A 424 -21.46 7.84 2.35
N ALA A 425 -21.26 6.78 1.57
CA ALA A 425 -20.79 6.92 0.19
C ALA A 425 -21.79 7.72 -0.65
N ILE A 426 -21.28 8.56 -1.54
CA ILE A 426 -22.12 9.47 -2.33
C ILE A 426 -22.79 8.81 -3.53
N CYS A 427 -22.28 7.67 -4.01
CA CYS A 427 -22.84 6.94 -5.15
C CYS A 427 -23.48 5.62 -4.68
N ASP A 428 -24.30 5.01 -5.54
CA ASP A 428 -25.10 3.83 -5.16
C ASP A 428 -24.35 2.50 -5.40
N ASP A 429 -23.37 2.52 -6.31
CA ASP A 429 -22.57 1.37 -6.68
C ASP A 429 -21.55 1.00 -5.59
N ALA A 430 -21.15 -0.27 -5.56
CA ALA A 430 -19.94 -0.64 -4.84
C ALA A 430 -18.75 0.13 -5.43
N ASN A 431 -18.13 0.98 -4.62
CA ASN A 431 -16.99 1.84 -4.98
C ASN A 431 -15.68 1.01 -5.07
N ALA A 432 -15.73 -0.19 -5.62
CA ALA A 432 -14.64 -1.16 -5.59
C ALA A 432 -13.80 -1.11 -6.85
N LEU A 433 -12.64 -0.45 -6.76
CA LEU A 433 -11.68 -0.32 -7.84
C LEU A 433 -10.72 -1.50 -7.92
N GLN A 434 -10.20 -1.74 -9.11
CA GLN A 434 -9.26 -2.81 -9.46
C GLN A 434 -7.84 -2.27 -9.63
N PHE A 435 -6.89 -2.76 -8.85
CA PHE A 435 -5.46 -2.49 -9.04
C PHE A 435 -4.87 -3.30 -10.19
N ALA A 436 -3.85 -2.76 -10.85
CA ALA A 436 -3.17 -3.48 -11.93
C ALA A 436 -2.40 -4.70 -11.41
N ASN A 437 -2.03 -4.68 -10.13
CA ASN A 437 -1.46 -5.81 -9.42
C ASN A 437 -2.50 -6.88 -9.00
N GLY A 438 -3.76 -6.74 -9.40
CA GLY A 438 -4.83 -7.72 -9.17
C GLY A 438 -5.64 -7.52 -7.88
N ALA A 439 -5.23 -6.63 -6.98
CA ALA A 439 -5.99 -6.37 -5.76
C ALA A 439 -7.24 -5.50 -6.01
N ARG A 440 -8.23 -5.58 -5.09
CA ARG A 440 -9.45 -4.76 -5.17
C ARG A 440 -9.67 -3.98 -3.87
N TYR A 441 -9.97 -2.71 -4.04
CA TYR A 441 -9.99 -1.70 -3.00
C TYR A 441 -11.33 -0.98 -3.08
N VAL A 442 -12.03 -0.83 -1.96
CA VAL A 442 -13.11 0.17 -1.88
C VAL A 442 -12.45 1.53 -1.81
N GLU A 443 -12.90 2.45 -2.64
CA GLU A 443 -12.39 3.82 -2.75
C GLU A 443 -13.57 4.76 -2.93
N ALA A 444 -14.24 5.04 -1.82
CA ALA A 444 -15.53 5.71 -1.79
C ALA A 444 -15.39 7.18 -1.37
N ALA A 445 -15.87 8.08 -2.22
CA ALA A 445 -16.15 9.44 -1.77
C ALA A 445 -17.33 9.42 -0.79
N ILE A 446 -17.12 9.97 0.41
CA ILE A 446 -18.09 9.92 1.50
C ILE A 446 -18.46 11.30 2.03
N ASP A 447 -19.72 11.43 2.47
CA ASP A 447 -20.23 12.54 3.27
C ASP A 447 -20.26 12.16 4.74
N TYR A 448 -19.82 13.07 5.61
CA TYR A 448 -19.89 12.91 7.05
C TYR A 448 -21.06 13.69 7.64
N PHE A 449 -21.82 13.02 8.49
CA PHE A 449 -22.94 13.59 9.24
C PHE A 449 -22.68 13.52 10.74
N GLY A 450 -23.01 14.58 11.46
CA GLY A 450 -22.97 14.60 12.92
C GLY A 450 -24.17 13.86 13.53
N ALA A 451 -24.17 13.73 14.85
CA ALA A 451 -25.25 13.07 15.59
C ALA A 451 -26.64 13.72 15.44
N ASP A 452 -26.69 14.99 14.99
CA ASP A 452 -27.94 15.70 14.69
C ASP A 452 -28.42 15.49 13.24
N GLY A 453 -27.73 14.65 12.47
CA GLY A 453 -28.04 14.33 11.07
C GLY A 453 -27.61 15.39 10.07
N LYS A 454 -26.92 16.46 10.50
CA LYS A 454 -26.42 17.49 9.57
C LYS A 454 -25.09 17.08 8.97
N ALA A 455 -24.87 17.44 7.71
CA ALA A 455 -23.57 17.28 7.06
C ALA A 455 -22.53 18.18 7.76
N VAL A 456 -21.42 17.58 8.17
CA VAL A 456 -20.33 18.25 8.90
C VAL A 456 -19.01 18.25 8.12
N GLY A 457 -18.89 17.42 7.09
CA GLY A 457 -17.70 17.35 6.26
C GLY A 457 -17.82 16.37 5.10
N THR A 458 -16.74 16.27 4.34
CA THR A 458 -16.56 15.33 3.23
C THR A 458 -15.24 14.59 3.39
N GLY A 459 -15.09 13.47 2.69
CA GLY A 459 -13.82 12.77 2.63
C GLY A 459 -13.85 11.55 1.74
N TYR A 460 -12.96 10.60 2.05
CA TYR A 460 -12.82 9.34 1.34
C TYR A 460 -12.69 8.19 2.33
N ALA A 461 -13.20 7.02 1.93
CA ALA A 461 -13.01 5.75 2.60
C ALA A 461 -12.27 4.80 1.66
N GLU A 462 -11.15 4.27 2.13
CA GLU A 462 -10.41 3.18 1.52
C GLU A 462 -10.66 1.89 2.33
N ALA A 463 -10.96 0.78 1.67
CA ALA A 463 -11.12 -0.52 2.34
C ALA A 463 -10.47 -1.64 1.52
N VAL A 464 -9.54 -2.38 2.12
CA VAL A 464 -8.64 -3.32 1.43
C VAL A 464 -8.72 -4.71 2.06
N GLY A 465 -8.56 -5.76 1.25
CA GLY A 465 -8.49 -7.14 1.75
C GLY A 465 -9.84 -7.84 1.91
N TYR A 466 -10.95 -7.19 1.56
CA TYR A 466 -12.27 -7.83 1.46
C TYR A 466 -12.35 -8.85 0.31
N LEU A 467 -11.43 -8.80 -0.66
CA LEU A 467 -11.36 -9.73 -1.79
C LEU A 467 -9.98 -10.39 -1.87
N ASN A 468 -9.97 -11.71 -2.04
CA ASN A 468 -8.76 -12.49 -2.25
C ASN A 468 -8.24 -12.28 -3.69
N ALA A 469 -7.15 -11.55 -3.79
CA ALA A 469 -6.52 -11.21 -5.06
C ALA A 469 -5.64 -12.33 -5.65
N THR A 470 -5.46 -13.47 -4.97
CA THR A 470 -4.47 -14.50 -5.35
C THR A 470 -4.70 -15.04 -6.76
N VAL A 471 -5.94 -15.43 -7.09
CA VAL A 471 -6.29 -15.96 -8.42
C VAL A 471 -6.04 -14.93 -9.52
N THR A 472 -6.46 -13.69 -9.29
CA THR A 472 -6.27 -12.58 -10.24
C THR A 472 -4.80 -12.28 -10.43
N ARG A 473 -4.00 -12.22 -9.35
CA ARG A 473 -2.55 -12.02 -9.41
C ARG A 473 -1.84 -13.08 -10.23
N LEU A 474 -2.18 -14.36 -10.01
CA LEU A 474 -1.59 -15.48 -10.77
C LEU A 474 -1.88 -15.35 -12.26
N SER A 475 -3.14 -15.10 -12.62
CA SER A 475 -3.55 -14.88 -14.01
C SER A 475 -2.79 -13.71 -14.65
N LEU A 476 -2.71 -12.56 -13.96
CA LEU A 476 -2.01 -11.37 -14.44
C LEU A 476 -0.51 -11.57 -14.58
N ALA A 477 0.10 -12.38 -13.71
CA ALA A 477 1.51 -12.76 -13.79
C ALA A 477 1.79 -13.84 -14.86
N GLY A 478 0.76 -14.38 -15.50
CA GLY A 478 0.89 -15.42 -16.54
C GLY A 478 1.04 -16.84 -16.00
N LEU A 479 0.66 -17.08 -14.73
CA LEU A 479 0.67 -18.40 -14.11
C LEU A 479 -0.70 -19.10 -14.23
N PRO A 480 -0.73 -20.45 -14.20
CA PRO A 480 -1.97 -21.20 -14.05
C PRO A 480 -2.68 -20.87 -12.73
N THR A 481 -4.00 -20.93 -12.73
CA THR A 481 -4.83 -20.69 -11.55
C THR A 481 -5.38 -21.99 -10.96
N THR A 482 -4.66 -23.10 -11.06
CA THR A 482 -5.12 -24.38 -10.47
C THR A 482 -4.99 -24.34 -8.94
N PRO A 483 -5.77 -25.13 -8.17
CA PRO A 483 -5.68 -25.16 -6.72
C PRO A 483 -4.26 -25.45 -6.19
N GLU A 484 -3.51 -26.30 -6.87
CA GLU A 484 -2.14 -26.67 -6.51
C GLU A 484 -1.19 -25.48 -6.64
N VAL A 485 -1.29 -24.73 -7.74
CA VAL A 485 -0.50 -23.50 -7.93
C VAL A 485 -0.93 -22.44 -6.92
N GLN A 486 -2.24 -22.23 -6.73
CA GLN A 486 -2.75 -21.27 -5.76
C GLN A 486 -2.21 -21.50 -4.34
N ALA A 487 -2.13 -22.77 -3.91
CA ALA A 487 -1.61 -23.14 -2.60
C ALA A 487 -0.15 -22.74 -2.37
N LEU A 488 0.67 -22.58 -3.43
CA LEU A 488 2.05 -22.10 -3.31
C LEU A 488 2.13 -20.60 -2.96
N PHE A 489 1.11 -19.83 -3.35
CA PHE A 489 1.09 -18.37 -3.25
C PHE A 489 0.21 -17.84 -2.12
N THR A 490 -0.59 -18.70 -1.48
CA THR A 490 -1.19 -18.39 -0.18
C THR A 490 -0.13 -18.35 0.91
N GLU A 491 -0.45 -17.70 2.03
CA GLU A 491 0.44 -17.66 3.19
C GLU A 491 0.68 -19.09 3.70
N GLN A 492 1.96 -19.46 3.80
CA GLN A 492 2.34 -20.80 4.23
C GLN A 492 2.25 -20.89 5.75
N PRO A 493 1.60 -21.93 6.30
CA PRO A 493 1.55 -22.11 7.75
C PRO A 493 2.95 -22.35 8.32
N VAL A 494 3.16 -21.92 9.56
CA VAL A 494 4.41 -22.21 10.29
C VAL A 494 4.48 -23.72 10.53
N THR A 495 5.51 -24.38 10.01
CA THR A 495 5.70 -25.82 10.22
C THR A 495 6.10 -26.12 11.67
N PRO A 496 5.81 -27.31 12.22
CA PRO A 496 6.23 -27.67 13.57
C PRO A 496 7.74 -27.54 13.80
N ALA A 497 8.55 -27.84 12.78
CA ALA A 497 10.00 -27.69 12.84
C ALA A 497 10.43 -26.22 12.92
N LEU A 498 9.84 -25.35 12.08
CA LEU A 498 10.12 -23.91 12.11
C LEU A 498 9.66 -23.27 13.42
N TRP A 499 8.50 -23.69 13.93
CA TRP A 499 8.00 -23.26 15.23
C TRP A 499 8.97 -23.66 16.35
N LEU A 500 9.41 -24.92 16.38
CA LEU A 500 10.36 -25.40 17.39
C LEU A 500 11.71 -24.69 17.32
N GLU A 501 12.24 -24.47 16.12
CA GLU A 501 13.47 -23.70 15.92
C GLU A 501 13.31 -22.26 16.45
N SER A 502 12.19 -21.61 16.16
CA SER A 502 11.87 -20.27 16.67
C SER A 502 11.71 -20.25 18.19
N PHE A 503 11.06 -21.27 18.76
CA PHE A 503 10.85 -21.40 20.21
C PHE A 503 12.17 -21.54 20.94
N LEU A 504 13.03 -22.47 20.52
CA LEU A 504 14.36 -22.68 21.10
C LEU A 504 15.23 -21.42 20.99
N TYR A 505 15.18 -20.73 19.85
CA TYR A 505 15.87 -19.46 19.68
C TYR A 505 15.41 -18.40 20.68
N MET A 506 14.10 -18.32 20.95
CA MET A 506 13.51 -17.36 21.89
C MET A 506 13.69 -17.72 23.37
N LEU A 507 14.24 -18.90 23.72
CA LEU A 507 14.60 -19.23 25.10
C LEU A 507 15.82 -18.43 25.61
N SER A 508 16.63 -17.88 24.70
CA SER A 508 17.78 -17.04 25.06
C SER A 508 17.32 -15.71 25.69
N PRO A 509 17.78 -15.35 26.90
CA PRO A 509 17.45 -14.05 27.51
C PRO A 509 17.88 -12.85 26.66
N ALA A 510 18.98 -12.97 25.91
CA ALA A 510 19.45 -11.91 25.02
C ALA A 510 18.45 -11.65 23.87
N ASN A 511 17.88 -12.72 23.30
CA ASN A 511 16.89 -12.61 22.22
C ASN A 511 15.56 -12.03 22.71
N GLN A 512 15.15 -12.37 23.93
CA GLN A 512 13.97 -11.76 24.56
C GLN A 512 14.18 -10.28 24.87
N ALA A 513 15.37 -9.90 25.34
CA ALA A 513 15.71 -8.49 25.58
C ALA A 513 15.71 -7.68 24.28
N GLU A 514 16.26 -8.22 23.20
CA GLU A 514 16.27 -7.58 21.88
C GLU A 514 14.86 -7.46 21.28
N LEU A 515 14.03 -8.51 21.39
CA LEU A 515 12.62 -8.43 20.98
C LEU A 515 11.88 -7.33 21.74
N LYS A 516 12.09 -7.24 23.06
CA LYS A 516 11.47 -6.18 23.89
C LYS A 516 11.93 -4.78 23.45
N ARG A 517 13.21 -4.61 23.13
CA ARG A 517 13.77 -3.35 22.61
C ARG A 517 13.12 -2.96 21.29
N LEU A 518 13.11 -3.88 20.31
CA LEU A 518 12.55 -3.64 18.98
C LEU A 518 11.04 -3.37 19.02
N THR A 519 10.28 -4.14 19.80
CA THR A 519 8.82 -3.97 19.91
C THR A 519 8.41 -2.68 20.61
N ALA A 520 9.23 -2.14 21.53
CA ALA A 520 9.01 -0.81 22.08
C ALA A 520 9.04 0.29 20.99
N CYS A 521 9.76 0.06 19.89
CA CYS A 521 9.85 0.98 18.76
C CYS A 521 8.70 0.89 17.75
N ALA A 522 7.86 -0.14 17.85
CA ALA A 522 6.68 -0.35 17.01
C ALA A 522 5.37 0.05 17.68
N GLN A 523 5.41 0.67 18.86
CA GLN A 523 4.19 1.10 19.54
C GLN A 523 3.50 2.21 18.75
N PHE A 524 2.21 2.01 18.47
CA PHE A 524 1.32 3.04 17.93
C PHE A 524 1.09 4.14 18.99
N PRO A 525 0.69 5.35 18.58
CA PRO A 525 0.44 6.45 19.51
C PRO A 525 -0.52 6.07 20.66
N PRO A 526 -0.44 6.71 21.85
CA PRO A 526 -0.04 8.11 22.07
C PRO A 526 1.34 8.37 22.71
N GLY A 527 2.18 7.36 22.97
CA GLY A 527 3.49 7.54 23.64
C GLY A 527 4.62 7.97 22.71
N PRO A 528 5.68 8.66 23.18
CA PRO A 528 6.82 9.02 22.35
C PRO A 528 7.63 7.79 21.90
N ARG A 529 8.13 7.80 20.66
CA ARG A 529 8.97 6.73 20.11
C ARG A 529 10.32 6.73 20.84
N PRO A 530 10.80 5.56 21.31
CA PRO A 530 12.10 5.46 21.94
C PRO A 530 13.25 5.98 21.05
N LEU A 531 14.28 6.55 21.67
CA LEU A 531 15.46 7.07 20.94
C LEU A 531 16.50 5.99 20.61
N ASP A 532 16.41 4.81 21.23
CA ASP A 532 17.38 3.71 21.13
C ASP A 532 16.99 2.65 20.08
N CYS A 533 16.07 2.97 19.18
CA CYS A 533 15.56 2.03 18.17
C CYS A 533 16.64 1.46 17.24
N THR A 534 17.78 2.14 17.10
CA THR A 534 18.92 1.72 16.25
C THR A 534 20.09 1.13 17.02
N THR A 535 20.10 1.21 18.35
CA THR A 535 21.24 0.75 19.15
C THR A 535 20.99 -0.70 19.58
N PRO A 536 21.85 -1.67 19.18
CA PRO A 536 21.68 -3.06 19.63
C PRO A 536 21.73 -3.18 21.15
N ALA A 537 20.98 -4.14 21.72
CA ALA A 537 21.11 -4.46 23.13
C ALA A 537 22.57 -4.88 23.46
N SER A 538 23.10 -4.39 24.59
CA SER A 538 24.49 -4.67 24.98
C SER A 538 24.73 -6.18 25.15
N PRO A 539 25.81 -6.76 24.58
CA PRO A 539 26.10 -8.19 24.64
C PRO A 539 26.47 -8.72 26.05
N ALA A 540 26.47 -7.87 27.08
CA ALA A 540 26.94 -8.19 28.43
C ALA A 540 26.14 -9.27 29.19
N LEU A 541 25.05 -9.81 28.62
CA LEU A 541 24.25 -10.89 29.21
C LEU A 541 24.50 -12.29 28.59
N ALA A 542 25.41 -12.42 27.62
CA ALA A 542 25.62 -13.67 26.86
C ALA A 542 26.73 -14.60 27.40
N ALA A 543 27.29 -14.34 28.59
CA ALA A 543 28.31 -15.22 29.17
C ALA A 543 27.66 -16.41 29.90
N GLY A 544 27.42 -17.52 29.18
CA GLY A 544 27.09 -18.82 29.79
C GLY A 544 25.91 -19.60 29.21
N ALA A 545 25.25 -19.10 28.15
CA ALA A 545 24.17 -19.84 27.48
C ALA A 545 24.73 -20.79 26.41
N ILE A 546 24.26 -22.05 26.40
CA ILE A 546 24.50 -22.98 25.27
C ILE A 546 23.96 -22.29 24.02
N HIS A 547 24.80 -22.17 22.98
CA HIS A 547 24.42 -21.45 21.78
C HIS A 547 23.23 -22.18 21.11
N PRO A 548 22.13 -21.49 20.75
CA PRO A 548 20.98 -22.13 20.11
C PRO A 548 21.36 -22.94 18.87
N ASP A 549 22.40 -22.50 18.15
CA ASP A 549 22.91 -23.23 16.98
C ASP A 549 23.58 -24.57 17.34
N GLU A 550 24.14 -24.74 18.55
CA GLU A 550 24.67 -26.03 19.02
C GLU A 550 23.53 -27.01 19.31
N ILE A 551 22.43 -26.52 19.91
CA ILE A 551 21.23 -27.33 20.17
C ILE A 551 20.53 -27.67 18.85
N LEU A 552 20.40 -26.71 17.93
CA LEU A 552 19.80 -26.91 16.60
C LEU A 552 20.66 -27.83 15.73
N ALA A 553 21.99 -27.70 15.75
CA ALA A 553 22.88 -28.61 15.03
C ALA A 553 22.79 -30.04 15.60
N ALA A 554 22.71 -30.19 16.92
CA ALA A 554 22.49 -31.48 17.56
C ALA A 554 21.13 -32.09 17.17
N LEU A 555 20.05 -31.30 17.17
CA LEU A 555 18.72 -31.75 16.78
C LEU A 555 18.61 -32.08 15.28
N ARG A 556 19.20 -31.28 14.38
CA ARG A 556 19.26 -31.57 12.94
C ARG A 556 20.00 -32.88 12.68
N LYS A 557 21.04 -33.20 13.46
CA LYS A 557 21.79 -34.46 13.38
C LYS A 557 20.97 -35.67 13.87
N VAL A 558 20.02 -35.46 14.78
CA VAL A 558 19.14 -36.51 15.30
C VAL A 558 17.90 -36.71 14.41
N LEU A 559 17.32 -35.62 13.90
CA LEU A 559 16.08 -35.63 13.11
C LEU A 559 16.32 -35.88 11.61
N GLY A 560 17.51 -35.59 11.07
CA GLY A 560 17.88 -35.87 9.66
C GLY A 560 18.22 -37.33 9.35
N LYS A 561 17.89 -38.28 10.25
CA LYS A 561 18.09 -39.72 10.09
C LYS A 561 16.78 -40.53 10.04
N GLY A 562 15.64 -39.87 9.81
CA GLY A 562 14.33 -40.51 9.65
C GLY A 562 13.89 -40.53 8.19
#